data_AF-A0AAP5MAZ1-F1
#
_entry.id   AF-A0AAP5MAZ1-F1
#
_cell.length_a   1.000
_cell.length_b   1.000
_cell.length_c   1.000
_cell.angle_alpha   90.00
_cell.angle_beta   90.00
_cell.angle_gamma   90.00
#
_symmetry.space_group_name_H-M   'P 1'
#
loop_
_entity.id
_entity.type
_entity.pdbx_description
1 polymer ?
#
loop_
_entity_poly.entity_id
_entity_poly.type
_entity_poly.pdbx_seq_one_letter_code
_entity_poly.pdbx_strand_id
1 'polypeptide(L)'
;MLRVVFDTNVLISRLLAPKESLPAQAVRLVMEGANADLFSEATFRELGDVLSRAKFDPYLSREKRLYFLSEIRALSEFVTIHRTLSVCRDPRDDKFLDLVVCGNADYLVTGDEDLLNLHPFEGVSILSPASFLARQ
;
A
#
# COMPACT_ATOMS: atom_id res chain seq x y z
N MET A 1 16.08 6.27 -5.86
CA MET A 1 14.67 6.61 -5.64
C MET A 1 13.90 5.33 -5.76
N LEU A 2 13.24 4.91 -4.70
CA LEU A 2 12.42 3.69 -4.69
C LEU A 2 10.99 4.02 -5.08
N ARG A 3 10.34 3.10 -5.79
CA ARG A 3 8.93 3.13 -6.15
C ARG A 3 8.23 2.00 -5.42
N VAL A 4 7.32 2.34 -4.51
CA VAL A 4 6.76 1.38 -3.57
C VAL A 4 5.23 1.41 -3.66
N VAL A 5 4.64 0.24 -3.73
CA VAL A 5 3.19 0.04 -3.54
C VAL A 5 2.99 -0.45 -2.11
N PHE A 6 2.17 0.25 -1.33
CA PHE A 6 1.72 -0.26 -0.04
C PHE A 6 0.35 -0.92 -0.17
N ASP A 7 0.23 -2.11 0.38
CA ASP A 7 -1.08 -2.72 0.61
C ASP A 7 -1.89 -1.89 1.61
N THR A 8 -3.21 -1.95 1.48
CA THR A 8 -4.19 -1.26 2.32
C THR A 8 -4.02 -1.60 3.80
N ASN A 9 -3.71 -2.86 4.14
CA ASN A 9 -3.46 -3.26 5.53
C ASN A 9 -2.26 -2.53 6.16
N VAL A 10 -1.19 -2.29 5.39
CA VAL A 10 0.02 -1.57 5.85
C VAL A 10 -0.33 -0.12 6.15
N LEU A 11 -1.06 0.54 5.27
CA LEU A 11 -1.47 1.93 5.44
C LEU A 11 -2.46 2.12 6.61
N ILE A 12 -3.40 1.19 6.77
CA ILE A 12 -4.31 1.20 7.92
C ILE A 12 -3.53 0.97 9.22
N SER A 13 -2.58 0.05 9.22
CA SER A 13 -1.73 -0.18 10.40
C SER A 13 -0.90 1.05 10.73
N ARG A 14 -0.38 1.78 9.73
CA ARG A 14 0.29 3.08 9.96
C ARG A 14 -0.68 4.05 10.63
N LEU A 15 -1.89 4.18 10.13
CA LEU A 15 -2.86 5.14 10.66
C LEU A 15 -3.28 4.83 12.10
N LEU A 16 -3.43 3.55 12.43
CA LEU A 16 -3.80 3.10 13.78
C LEU A 16 -2.64 3.20 14.78
N ALA A 17 -1.41 2.91 14.34
CA ALA A 17 -0.22 2.89 15.19
C ALA A 17 0.97 3.64 14.54
N PRO A 18 0.93 4.98 14.49
CA PRO A 18 1.80 5.80 13.63
C PRO A 18 3.27 5.95 14.11
N LYS A 19 3.58 5.56 15.34
CA LYS A 19 4.91 5.79 15.95
C LYS A 19 5.75 4.53 16.07
N GLU A 20 5.14 3.39 16.39
CA GLU A 20 5.89 2.21 16.83
C GLU A 20 5.79 1.03 15.86
N SER A 21 4.75 0.98 15.02
CA SER A 21 4.53 -0.17 14.14
C SER A 21 5.51 -0.20 12.96
N LEU A 22 5.97 -1.40 12.60
CA LEU A 22 6.82 -1.61 11.41
C LEU A 22 6.16 -1.09 10.12
N PRO A 23 4.83 -1.27 9.88
CA PRO A 23 4.12 -0.59 8.81
C PRO A 23 4.29 0.93 8.80
N ALA A 24 4.15 1.59 9.96
CA ALA A 24 4.30 3.04 10.04
C ALA A 24 5.73 3.49 9.69
N GLN A 25 6.75 2.74 10.14
CA GLN A 25 8.15 3.03 9.83
C GLN A 25 8.44 2.84 8.33
N ALA A 26 7.94 1.76 7.72
CA ALA A 26 8.12 1.48 6.29
C ALA A 26 7.51 2.60 5.41
N VAL A 27 6.28 2.99 5.70
CA VAL A 27 5.60 4.06 4.95
C VAL A 27 6.28 5.41 5.17
N ARG A 28 6.69 5.71 6.40
CA ARG A 28 7.44 6.93 6.72
C ARG A 28 8.72 7.04 5.91
N LEU A 29 9.51 5.97 5.83
CA LEU A 29 10.76 5.93 5.07
C LEU A 29 10.54 6.27 3.59
N VAL A 30 9.43 5.82 3.01
CA VAL A 30 9.09 6.13 1.62
C VAL A 30 8.61 7.58 1.50
N MET A 31 7.66 8.01 2.33
CA MET A 31 7.01 9.33 2.17
C MET A 31 7.88 10.52 2.62
N GLU A 32 8.74 10.34 3.62
CA GLU A 32 9.69 11.38 4.07
C GLU A 32 11.01 11.33 3.28
N GLY A 33 11.26 10.23 2.56
CA GLY A 33 12.42 10.09 1.67
C GLY A 33 12.16 10.66 0.27
N ALA A 34 13.20 10.76 -0.55
CA ALA A 34 13.07 11.02 -1.98
C ALA A 34 12.63 9.75 -2.74
N ASN A 35 11.53 9.13 -2.31
CA ASN A 35 10.93 7.91 -2.84
C ASN A 35 9.47 8.19 -3.25
N ALA A 36 8.88 7.29 -4.02
CA ALA A 36 7.50 7.42 -4.51
C ALA A 36 6.62 6.31 -3.93
N ASP A 37 5.53 6.73 -3.29
CA ASP A 37 4.38 5.86 -2.97
C ASP A 37 3.44 5.84 -4.17
N LEU A 38 3.14 4.66 -4.69
CA LEU A 38 2.35 4.49 -5.91
C LEU A 38 0.92 4.10 -5.58
N PHE A 39 -0.03 4.73 -6.28
CA PHE A 39 -1.44 4.41 -6.22
C PHE A 39 -2.07 4.29 -7.61
N SER A 40 -3.10 3.48 -7.74
CA SER A 40 -4.08 3.59 -8.82
C SER A 40 -5.40 4.09 -8.23
N GLU A 41 -6.34 4.50 -9.09
CA GLU A 41 -7.70 4.81 -8.63
C GLU A 41 -8.37 3.59 -7.95
N ALA A 42 -8.02 2.37 -8.36
CA ALA A 42 -8.57 1.15 -7.78
C ALA A 42 -8.01 0.86 -6.37
N THR A 43 -6.70 0.99 -6.16
CA THR A 43 -6.10 0.79 -4.83
C THR A 43 -6.45 1.92 -3.87
N PHE A 44 -6.58 3.16 -4.37
CA PHE A 44 -7.01 4.29 -3.54
C PHE A 44 -8.46 4.15 -3.09
N ARG A 45 -9.34 3.67 -3.99
CA ARG A 45 -10.73 3.36 -3.65
C ARG A 45 -10.83 2.25 -2.61
N GLU A 46 -10.03 1.18 -2.74
CA GLU A 46 -9.98 0.11 -1.75
C GLU A 46 -9.65 0.67 -0.36
N LEU A 47 -8.62 1.53 -0.25
CA LEU A 47 -8.26 2.17 1.01
C LEU A 47 -9.43 2.98 1.60
N GLY A 48 -10.12 3.76 0.76
CA GLY A 48 -11.32 4.51 1.15
C GLY A 48 -12.45 3.62 1.66
N ASP A 49 -12.78 2.57 0.91
CA ASP A 49 -13.85 1.61 1.22
C ASP A 49 -13.56 0.80 2.48
N VAL A 50 -12.29 0.48 2.73
CA VAL A 50 -11.89 -0.17 3.98
C VAL A 50 -12.01 0.81 5.13
N LEU A 51 -11.48 2.04 5.01
CA LEU A 51 -11.54 3.04 6.07
C LEU A 51 -12.97 3.50 6.39
N SER A 52 -13.95 3.35 5.50
CA SER A 52 -15.34 3.69 5.79
C SER A 52 -16.06 2.66 6.68
N ARG A 53 -15.46 1.50 6.97
CA ARG A 53 -16.09 0.44 7.77
C ARG A 53 -16.24 0.88 9.24
N ALA A 54 -17.41 0.61 9.84
CA ALA A 54 -17.76 0.99 11.21
C ALA A 54 -16.82 0.41 12.29
N LYS A 55 -16.13 -0.70 11.99
CA LYS A 55 -15.15 -1.30 12.92
C LYS A 55 -14.01 -0.36 13.33
N PHE A 56 -13.75 0.69 12.54
CA PHE A 56 -12.72 1.68 12.85
C PHE A 56 -13.24 2.85 13.71
N ASP A 57 -14.55 2.96 13.94
CA ASP A 57 -15.18 4.07 14.68
C ASP A 57 -14.65 4.24 16.10
N PRO A 58 -14.36 3.16 16.86
CA PRO A 58 -13.76 3.27 18.19
C PRO A 58 -12.33 3.86 18.20
N TYR A 59 -11.62 3.80 17.07
CA TYR A 59 -10.18 4.11 17.00
C TYR A 59 -9.89 5.40 16.23
N LEU A 60 -10.69 5.71 15.22
CA LEU A 60 -10.43 6.78 14.26
C LEU A 60 -11.71 7.57 14.00
N SER A 61 -11.70 8.88 14.26
CA SER A 61 -12.79 9.76 13.86
C SER A 61 -12.91 9.82 12.34
N ARG A 62 -14.11 10.12 11.82
CA ARG A 62 -14.34 10.31 10.39
C ARG A 62 -13.42 11.37 9.80
N GLU A 63 -13.22 12.47 10.52
CA GLU A 63 -12.32 13.55 10.13
C GLU A 63 -10.87 13.07 9.97
N LYS A 64 -10.34 12.30 10.94
CA LYS A 64 -8.99 11.73 10.84
C LYS A 64 -8.82 10.82 9.62
N ARG A 65 -9.83 10.02 9.28
CA ARG A 65 -9.78 9.15 8.10
C ARG A 65 -9.79 9.95 6.79
N LEU A 66 -10.65 10.97 6.70
CA LEU A 66 -10.70 11.85 5.54
C LEU A 66 -9.40 12.65 5.36
N TYR A 67 -8.84 13.16 6.46
CA TYR A 67 -7.54 13.82 6.45
C TYR A 67 -6.45 12.87 5.93
N PHE A 68 -6.39 11.64 6.43
CA PHE A 68 -5.43 10.65 5.98
C PHE A 68 -5.57 10.33 4.48
N LEU A 69 -6.79 10.12 3.98
CA LEU A 69 -7.04 9.92 2.55
C LEU A 69 -6.58 11.11 1.71
N SER A 70 -6.80 12.35 2.20
CA SER A 70 -6.35 13.55 1.50
C SER A 70 -4.82 13.70 1.50
N GLU A 71 -4.16 13.31 2.59
CA GLU A 71 -2.68 13.29 2.69
C GLU A 71 -2.09 12.30 1.69
N ILE A 72 -2.57 11.05 1.68
CA ILE A 72 -2.14 10.04 0.72
C ILE A 72 -2.37 10.53 -0.72
N ARG A 73 -3.57 11.06 -1.03
CA ARG A 73 -3.86 11.57 -2.37
C ARG A 73 -2.90 12.67 -2.82
N ALA A 74 -2.45 13.53 -1.92
CA ALA A 74 -1.58 14.66 -2.22
C ALA A 74 -0.10 14.27 -2.35
N LEU A 75 0.34 13.23 -1.64
CA LEU A 75 1.75 12.85 -1.55
C LEU A 75 2.14 11.66 -2.44
N SER A 76 1.16 10.87 -2.91
CA SER A 76 1.40 9.68 -3.73
C SER A 76 1.35 9.98 -5.23
N GLU A 77 2.07 9.17 -6.01
CA GLU A 77 2.04 9.18 -7.47
C GLU A 77 0.90 8.30 -7.99
N PHE A 78 0.02 8.86 -8.81
CA PHE A 78 -1.11 8.13 -9.39
C PHE A 78 -0.77 7.56 -10.78
N VAL A 79 -0.80 6.23 -10.86
CA VAL A 79 -0.49 5.44 -12.05
C VAL A 79 -1.79 5.05 -12.75
N THR A 80 -1.81 5.25 -14.07
CA THR A 80 -2.89 4.76 -14.93
C THR A 80 -2.67 3.28 -15.24
N ILE A 81 -3.67 2.44 -14.97
CA ILE A 81 -3.62 1.01 -15.22
C ILE A 81 -3.97 0.73 -16.68
N HIS A 82 -3.04 0.14 -17.42
CA HIS A 82 -3.20 -0.23 -18.83
C HIS A 82 -3.06 -1.73 -19.08
N ARG A 83 -2.76 -2.51 -18.03
CA ARG A 83 -2.68 -3.98 -18.05
C ARG A 83 -3.35 -4.49 -16.79
N THR A 84 -4.25 -5.45 -16.96
CA THR A 84 -4.93 -6.15 -15.87
C THR A 84 -4.51 -7.61 -15.84
N LEU A 85 -4.29 -8.14 -14.65
CA LEU A 85 -3.84 -9.48 -14.36
C LEU A 85 -4.97 -10.29 -13.72
N SER A 86 -4.83 -11.61 -13.74
CA SER A 86 -5.74 -12.55 -13.07
C SER A 86 -4.89 -13.68 -12.49
N VAL A 87 -4.14 -13.36 -11.45
CA VAL A 87 -3.10 -14.22 -10.86
C VAL A 87 -3.48 -14.66 -9.46
N CYS A 88 -4.02 -13.74 -8.67
CA CYS A 88 -4.40 -14.00 -7.29
C CYS A 88 -5.59 -14.97 -7.19
N ARG A 89 -5.66 -15.70 -6.06
CA ARG A 89 -6.82 -16.54 -5.74
C ARG A 89 -8.04 -15.69 -5.42
N ASP A 90 -7.84 -14.57 -4.72
CA ASP A 90 -8.84 -13.51 -4.58
C ASP A 90 -8.61 -12.47 -5.69
N PRO A 91 -9.53 -12.34 -6.67
CA PRO A 91 -9.40 -11.38 -7.76
C PRO A 91 -9.34 -9.92 -7.30
N ARG A 92 -9.68 -9.64 -6.04
CA ARG A 92 -9.56 -8.29 -5.49
C ARG A 92 -8.10 -7.89 -5.31
N ASP A 93 -7.19 -8.82 -5.08
CA ASP A 93 -5.79 -8.49 -4.83
C ASP A 93 -5.00 -8.25 -6.12
N ASP A 94 -5.51 -8.70 -7.26
CA ASP A 94 -4.90 -8.45 -8.58
C ASP A 94 -4.66 -6.95 -8.85
N LYS A 95 -5.50 -6.07 -8.29
CA LYS A 95 -5.35 -4.60 -8.44
C LYS A 95 -4.01 -4.07 -7.92
N PHE A 96 -3.39 -4.74 -6.95
CA PHE A 96 -2.05 -4.39 -6.45
C PHE A 96 -0.97 -4.88 -7.40
N LEU A 97 -1.13 -6.07 -7.99
CA LEU A 97 -0.20 -6.59 -8.99
C LEU A 97 -0.25 -5.77 -10.29
N ASP A 98 -1.45 -5.37 -10.71
CA ASP A 98 -1.66 -4.45 -11.84
C ASP A 98 -0.89 -3.14 -11.64
N LEU A 99 -0.99 -2.57 -10.44
CA LEU A 99 -0.31 -1.33 -10.08
C LEU A 99 1.20 -1.52 -10.01
N VAL A 100 1.67 -2.64 -9.46
CA VAL A 100 3.10 -2.99 -9.43
C VAL A 100 3.69 -2.98 -10.83
N VAL A 101 3.02 -3.67 -11.77
CA VAL A 101 3.48 -3.80 -13.15
C VAL A 101 3.36 -2.48 -13.92
N CYS A 102 2.19 -1.85 -13.91
CA CYS A 102 1.98 -0.60 -14.67
C CYS A 102 2.78 0.57 -14.08
N GLY A 103 3.06 0.53 -12.77
CA GLY A 103 3.78 1.57 -12.04
C GLY A 103 5.29 1.43 -12.05
N ASN A 104 5.83 0.36 -12.65
CA ASN A 104 7.26 -0.01 -12.54
C ASN A 104 7.73 0.04 -11.08
N ALA A 105 7.00 -0.61 -10.18
CA ALA A 105 7.33 -0.61 -8.77
C ALA A 105 8.60 -1.44 -8.51
N ASP A 106 9.44 -0.98 -7.58
CA ASP A 106 10.57 -1.75 -7.05
C ASP A 106 10.09 -2.73 -5.97
N TYR A 107 9.07 -2.32 -5.21
CA TYR A 107 8.53 -3.08 -4.08
C TYR A 107 7.01 -3.04 -4.01
N LEU A 108 6.42 -4.17 -3.65
CA LEU A 108 5.10 -4.26 -3.01
C LEU A 108 5.31 -4.62 -1.54
N VAL A 109 4.83 -3.77 -0.64
CA VAL A 109 4.92 -4.01 0.80
C VAL A 109 3.54 -4.40 1.32
N THR A 110 3.42 -5.63 1.81
CA THR A 110 2.14 -6.25 2.22
C THR A 110 2.33 -7.16 3.43
N GLY A 111 1.29 -7.30 4.24
CA GLY A 111 1.20 -8.33 5.28
C GLY A 111 0.38 -9.55 4.85
N ASP A 112 -0.06 -9.62 3.60
CA ASP A 112 -0.87 -10.70 3.06
C ASP A 112 0.02 -11.87 2.58
N GLU A 113 -0.17 -13.04 3.17
CA GLU A 113 0.61 -14.24 2.84
C GLU A 113 0.40 -14.71 1.40
N ASP A 114 -0.80 -14.58 0.84
CA ASP A 114 -1.07 -14.99 -0.54
C ASP A 114 -0.30 -14.09 -1.53
N LEU A 115 -0.19 -12.79 -1.26
CA LEU A 115 0.65 -11.89 -2.05
C LEU A 115 2.15 -12.13 -1.80
N LEU A 116 2.58 -12.36 -0.56
CA LEU A 116 3.98 -12.66 -0.23
C LEU A 116 4.48 -13.94 -0.94
N ASN A 117 3.62 -14.94 -1.09
CA ASN A 117 3.93 -16.18 -1.82
C ASN A 117 4.18 -15.98 -3.33
N LEU A 118 3.83 -14.82 -3.87
CA LEU A 118 4.13 -14.45 -5.26
C LEU A 118 5.54 -13.82 -5.40
N HIS A 119 6.31 -13.69 -4.32
CA HIS A 119 7.66 -13.10 -4.38
C HIS A 119 8.68 -14.02 -5.08
N PRO A 120 9.46 -13.52 -6.06
CA PRO A 120 9.30 -12.25 -6.78
C PRO A 120 8.25 -12.34 -7.89
N PHE A 121 7.53 -11.23 -8.13
CA PHE A 121 6.50 -11.16 -9.17
C PHE A 121 6.94 -10.23 -10.29
N GLU A 122 7.12 -10.77 -11.50
CA GLU A 122 7.61 -10.02 -12.68
C GLU A 122 8.88 -9.17 -12.41
N GLY A 123 9.78 -9.67 -11.55
CA GLY A 123 11.01 -8.98 -11.15
C GLY A 123 10.86 -8.00 -9.99
N VAL A 124 9.64 -7.80 -9.48
CA VAL A 124 9.34 -6.92 -8.34
C VAL A 124 9.44 -7.69 -7.02
N SER A 125 10.02 -7.04 -6.00
CA SER A 125 10.10 -7.62 -4.66
C SER A 125 8.78 -7.44 -3.90
N ILE A 126 8.20 -8.53 -3.40
CA ILE A 126 7.02 -8.49 -2.53
C ILE A 126 7.48 -8.85 -1.13
N LEU A 127 7.39 -7.91 -0.20
CA LEU A 127 8.03 -8.03 1.12
C LEU A 127 7.07 -7.64 2.24
N SER A 128 7.26 -8.27 3.40
CA SER A 128 6.66 -7.77 4.64
C SER A 128 7.26 -6.42 5.02
N PRO A 129 6.55 -5.58 5.82
CA PRO A 129 7.12 -4.33 6.33
C PRO A 129 8.48 -4.53 7.03
N ALA A 130 8.62 -5.61 7.80
CA ALA A 130 9.88 -5.96 8.48
C ALA A 130 11.00 -6.26 7.48
N SER A 131 10.71 -7.10 6.48
CA SER A 131 11.68 -7.48 5.46
C SER A 131 12.06 -6.32 4.54
N PHE A 132 11.12 -5.43 4.25
CA PHE A 132 11.37 -4.20 3.50
C PHE A 132 12.33 -3.28 4.24
N LEU A 133 12.06 -3.00 5.52
CA LEU A 133 12.90 -2.15 6.37
C LEU A 133 14.32 -2.70 6.54
N ALA A 134 14.49 -4.01 6.67
CA ALA A 134 15.80 -4.63 6.80
C ALA A 134 16.69 -4.51 5.54
N ARG A 135 16.12 -4.07 4.41
CA ARG A 135 16.83 -3.84 3.14
C ARG A 135 17.14 -2.36 2.87
N GLN A 136 16.77 -1.46 3.79
CA GLN A 136 17.03 -0.01 3.69
C GLN A 136 18.15 0.41 4.64
#